data_AF-A0A4P9X0G5-F1
#
_entry.id   AF-A0A4P9X0G5-F1
#
_cell.length_a   1.000
_cell.length_b   1.000
_cell.length_c   1.000
_cell.angle_alpha   90.00
_cell.angle_beta   90.00
_cell.angle_gamma   90.00
#
_symmetry.space_group_name_H-M   'P 1'
#
loop_
_entity.id
_entity.type
_entity.pdbx_description
1 polymer ?
#
loop_
_entity_poly.entity_id
_entity_poly.type
_entity_poly.pdbx_seq_one_letter_code
_entity_poly.pdbx_strand_id
1 'polypeptide(L)'
;KAVNDYDRKTQAFLKTLLVFVHLTSGLPMRGPEISSTRWCNTESVQRNTFIVDGRVAMFTTYHKSLNVTGQMARNWRFLHPTTGALILYYQAYVVPFRDSL
;
A
#
# COMPACT_ATOMS: atom_id res chain seq x y z
N LYS A 1 -1.75 -27.04 -8.98
CA LYS A 1 -0.66 -27.13 -7.98
C LYS A 1 0.28 -25.91 -8.04
N ALA A 2 0.88 -25.60 -9.20
CA ALA A 2 1.78 -24.45 -9.37
C ALA A 2 1.13 -23.08 -9.06
N VAL A 3 -0.11 -22.84 -9.52
CA VAL A 3 -0.86 -21.60 -9.25
C VAL A 3 -1.05 -21.37 -7.75
N ASN A 4 -1.49 -22.39 -7.00
CA ASN A 4 -1.68 -22.30 -5.55
C ASN A 4 -0.35 -22.04 -4.81
N ASP A 5 0.75 -22.63 -5.28
CA ASP A 5 2.07 -22.38 -4.70
C ASP A 5 2.57 -20.95 -4.99
N TYR A 6 2.29 -20.42 -6.19
CA TYR A 6 2.56 -19.04 -6.54
C TYR A 6 1.77 -18.05 -5.68
N ASP A 7 0.46 -18.30 -5.49
CA ASP A 7 -0.37 -17.45 -4.63
C ASP A 7 0.13 -17.46 -3.18
N ARG A 8 0.48 -18.64 -2.64
CA ARG A 8 1.06 -18.76 -1.30
C ARG A 8 2.35 -17.95 -1.14
N LYS A 9 3.25 -18.02 -2.13
CA LYS A 9 4.50 -17.22 -2.12
C LYS A 9 4.22 -15.74 -2.23
N THR A 10 3.24 -15.35 -3.04
CA THR A 10 2.80 -13.95 -3.16
C THR A 10 2.26 -13.41 -1.84
N GLN A 11 1.42 -14.18 -1.16
CA GLN A 11 0.89 -13.80 0.16
C GLN A 11 1.99 -13.67 1.21
N ALA A 12 2.98 -14.57 1.20
CA ALA A 12 4.14 -14.46 2.08
C ALA A 12 4.96 -13.19 1.79
N PHE A 13 5.22 -12.90 0.51
CA PHE A 13 5.90 -11.68 0.08
C PHE A 13 5.15 -10.42 0.53
N LEU A 14 3.83 -10.37 0.34
CA LEU A 14 3.01 -9.22 0.75
C LEU A 14 3.06 -8.97 2.25
N LYS A 15 3.02 -10.03 3.08
CA LYS A 15 3.17 -9.91 4.54
C LYS A 15 4.52 -9.30 4.92
N THR A 16 5.60 -9.73 4.29
CA THR A 16 6.93 -9.16 4.51
C THR A 16 7.00 -7.72 4.03
N LEU A 17 6.51 -7.42 2.84
CA LEU A 17 6.49 -6.05 2.29
C LEU A 17 5.70 -5.09 3.20
N LEU A 18 4.61 -5.56 3.81
CA LEU A 18 3.84 -4.81 4.79
C LEU A 18 4.68 -4.37 5.99
N VAL A 19 5.49 -5.28 6.53
CA VAL A 19 6.42 -5.00 7.64
C VAL A 19 7.48 -4.00 7.21
N PHE A 20 8.04 -4.14 5.99
CA PHE A 20 8.98 -3.17 5.44
C PHE A 20 8.37 -1.77 5.34
N VAL A 21 7.16 -1.65 4.80
CA VAL A 21 6.43 -0.37 4.75
C VAL A 21 6.26 0.20 6.16
N HIS A 22 5.79 -0.61 7.11
CA HIS A 22 5.57 -0.19 8.49
C HIS A 22 6.83 0.37 9.16
N LEU A 23 7.98 -0.28 8.94
CA LEU A 23 9.25 0.08 9.57
C LEU A 23 9.97 1.23 8.85
N THR A 24 9.72 1.42 7.55
CA THR A 24 10.49 2.37 6.71
C THR A 24 9.70 3.62 6.30
N SER A 25 8.40 3.72 6.60
CA SER A 25 7.56 4.87 6.26
C SER A 25 7.67 6.06 7.24
N GLY A 26 8.75 6.16 8.02
CA GLY A 26 8.91 7.14 9.09
C GLY A 26 8.20 6.71 10.37
N LEU A 27 7.21 7.50 10.83
CA LEU A 27 6.40 7.10 11.99
C LEU A 27 5.60 5.82 11.66
N PRO A 28 5.52 4.85 12.60
CA PRO A 28 4.87 3.58 12.33
C PRO A 28 3.43 3.78 11.87
N MET A 29 3.09 3.27 10.69
CA MET A 29 1.70 3.27 10.22
C MET A 29 0.84 2.45 11.17
N ARG A 30 -0.26 3.01 11.66
CA ARG A 30 -1.19 2.26 12.52
C ARG A 30 -1.80 1.12 11.71
N GLY A 31 -2.07 -0.02 12.35
CA GLY A 31 -2.57 -1.24 11.67
C GLY A 31 -3.68 -1.01 10.64
N PRO A 32 -4.73 -0.20 10.92
CA PRO A 32 -5.79 0.11 9.96
C PRO A 32 -5.36 0.97 8.76
N GLU A 33 -4.33 1.81 8.91
CA GLU A 33 -3.80 2.65 7.83
C GLU A 33 -3.04 1.79 6.81
N ILE A 34 -2.34 0.77 7.28
CA ILE A 34 -1.56 -0.15 6.45
C ILE A 34 -2.49 -1.08 5.64
N SER A 35 -3.54 -1.62 6.26
CA SER A 35 -4.48 -2.54 5.62
C SER A 35 -5.45 -1.84 4.64
N SER A 36 -5.61 -0.53 4.76
CA SER A 36 -6.38 0.31 3.84
C SER A 36 -5.57 0.85 2.67
N THR A 37 -4.31 0.41 2.48
CA THR A 37 -3.52 0.78 1.29
C THR A 37 -4.21 0.26 0.02
N ARG A 38 -4.38 1.12 -0.98
CA ARG A 38 -5.03 0.86 -2.26
C ARG A 38 -4.20 1.48 -3.38
N TRP A 39 -3.93 0.69 -4.41
CA TRP A 39 -3.11 1.11 -5.55
C TRP A 39 -3.92 1.49 -6.79
N CYS A 40 -5.13 0.95 -6.93
CA CYS A 40 -6.09 1.30 -7.98
C CYS A 40 -7.37 1.92 -7.40
N ASN A 41 -8.06 2.69 -8.24
CA ASN A 41 -9.39 3.18 -7.94
C ASN A 41 -10.41 2.06 -8.21
N THR A 42 -11.44 1.98 -7.38
CA THR A 42 -12.69 1.27 -7.68
C THR A 42 -13.82 2.29 -7.82
N GLU A 43 -15.01 1.85 -8.21
CA GLU A 43 -16.19 2.73 -8.33
C GLU A 43 -16.53 3.46 -7.02
N SER A 44 -16.24 2.84 -5.87
CA SER A 44 -16.60 3.35 -4.55
C SER A 44 -15.41 3.84 -3.71
N VAL A 45 -14.17 3.53 -4.12
CA VAL A 45 -12.97 3.80 -3.31
C VAL A 45 -11.82 4.30 -4.18
N GLN A 46 -11.20 5.42 -3.78
CA GLN A 46 -10.02 5.95 -4.45
C GLN A 46 -8.73 5.26 -3.99
N ARG A 47 -7.76 5.16 -4.89
CA ARG A 47 -6.39 4.76 -4.58
C ARG A 47 -5.75 5.79 -3.66
N ASN A 48 -4.78 5.30 -2.90
CA ASN A 48 -4.08 6.10 -1.93
C ASN A 48 -2.56 5.92 -2.00
N THR A 49 -2.07 5.32 -3.08
CA THR A 49 -0.63 5.19 -3.39
C THR A 49 -0.34 5.98 -4.65
N PHE A 50 0.68 6.85 -4.60
CA PHE A 50 1.05 7.78 -5.66
C PHE A 50 2.56 7.82 -5.86
N ILE A 51 3.00 8.33 -7.02
CA ILE A 51 4.39 8.73 -7.23
C ILE A 51 4.42 10.25 -7.15
N VAL A 52 5.18 10.77 -6.20
CA VAL A 52 5.36 12.21 -5.96
C VAL A 52 6.85 12.47 -5.91
N ASP A 53 7.34 13.38 -6.74
CA ASP A 53 8.77 13.73 -6.87
C ASP A 53 9.69 12.51 -7.04
N GLY A 54 9.26 11.56 -7.89
CA GLY A 54 10.01 10.33 -8.17
C GLY A 54 10.03 9.30 -7.04
N ARG A 55 9.27 9.53 -5.96
CA ARG A 55 9.15 8.61 -4.81
C ARG A 55 7.75 8.08 -4.67
N VAL A 56 7.63 6.81 -4.29
CA VAL A 56 6.32 6.25 -3.94
C VAL A 56 5.89 6.82 -2.59
N ALA A 57 4.69 7.38 -2.55
CA ALA A 57 4.07 7.95 -1.37
C ALA A 57 2.68 7.35 -1.14
N MET A 58 2.37 7.09 0.13
CA MET A 58 1.05 6.67 0.58
C MET A 58 0.32 7.86 1.22
N PHE A 59 -0.91 8.08 0.79
CA PHE A 59 -1.83 9.05 1.33
C PHE A 59 -2.80 8.34 2.28
N THR A 60 -2.85 8.72 3.54
CA THR A 60 -3.80 8.09 4.48
C THR A 60 -4.75 9.15 5.02
N THR A 61 -6.06 8.97 4.79
CA THR A 61 -7.12 9.86 5.27
C THR A 61 -7.68 9.47 6.65
N TYR A 62 -7.32 8.28 7.15
CA TYR A 62 -7.86 7.76 8.40
C TYR A 62 -7.25 8.46 9.61
N HIS A 63 -8.08 9.14 10.39
CA HIS A 63 -7.73 9.60 11.73
C HIS A 63 -9.00 9.78 12.58
N LYS A 64 -8.92 9.37 13.86
CA LYS A 64 -10.03 9.39 14.85
C LYS A 64 -10.69 10.78 15.00
N SER A 65 -9.99 11.84 14.64
CA SER A 65 -10.47 13.22 14.70
C SER A 65 -11.49 13.58 13.63
N LEU A 66 -11.73 12.75 12.60
CA LEU A 66 -12.72 13.07 11.57
C LEU A 66 -14.11 13.32 12.17
N ASN A 67 -14.52 12.51 13.14
CA ASN A 67 -15.79 12.67 13.86
C ASN A 67 -15.82 13.90 14.79
N VAL A 68 -14.65 14.48 15.13
CA VAL A 68 -14.53 15.60 16.07
C VAL A 68 -14.29 16.94 15.36
N THR A 69 -13.56 16.93 14.24
CA THR A 69 -13.09 18.14 13.54
C THR A 69 -13.67 18.31 12.14
N GLY A 70 -14.30 17.27 11.57
CA GLY A 70 -14.87 17.32 10.21
C GLY A 70 -13.86 17.48 9.07
N GLN A 71 -12.56 17.59 9.38
CA GLN A 71 -11.49 17.76 8.40
C GLN A 71 -10.70 16.45 8.26
N MET A 72 -10.37 16.07 7.03
CA MET A 72 -9.47 14.94 6.78
C MET A 72 -8.01 15.34 7.03
N ALA A 73 -7.33 14.71 8.00
CA ALA A 73 -5.89 14.81 8.15
C ALA A 73 -5.22 14.30 6.86
N ARG A 74 -4.37 15.17 6.30
CA ARG A 74 -3.67 14.92 5.05
C ARG A 74 -2.30 14.34 5.36
N ASN A 75 -2.23 13.05 5.66
CA ASN A 75 -0.99 12.38 6.01
C ASN A 75 -0.34 11.77 4.76
N TRP A 76 0.73 12.40 4.28
CA TRP A 76 1.59 11.85 3.24
C TRP A 76 2.75 11.11 3.87
N ARG A 77 2.99 9.87 3.42
CA ARG A 77 4.13 9.06 3.83
C ARG A 77 4.94 8.67 2.61
N PHE A 78 6.10 9.28 2.46
CA PHE A 78 7.06 8.89 1.43
C PHE A 78 7.78 7.63 1.87
N LEU A 79 7.82 6.63 0.99
CA LEU A 79 8.48 5.36 1.27
C LEU A 79 9.96 5.45 0.94
N HIS A 80 10.75 4.63 1.61
CA HIS A 80 12.14 4.39 1.23
C HIS A 80 12.19 3.93 -0.25
N PRO A 81 13.16 4.38 -1.07
CA PRO A 81 13.20 4.08 -2.51
C PRO A 81 13.10 2.60 -2.84
N THR A 82 13.80 1.74 -2.09
CA THR A 82 13.74 0.28 -2.26
C THR A 82 12.35 -0.27 -1.98
N THR A 83 11.70 0.20 -0.91
CA THR A 83 10.34 -0.23 -0.55
C THR A 83 9.33 0.22 -1.62
N GLY A 84 9.47 1.45 -2.12
CA GLY A 84 8.66 1.96 -3.24
C GLY A 84 8.83 1.12 -4.50
N ALA A 85 10.07 0.80 -4.88
CA ALA A 85 10.36 -0.04 -6.04
C ALA A 85 9.73 -1.43 -5.93
N LEU A 86 9.78 -2.07 -4.75
CA LEU A 86 9.14 -3.37 -4.51
C LEU A 86 7.62 -3.31 -4.71
N ILE A 87 6.97 -2.22 -4.30
CA ILE A 87 5.54 -2.01 -4.55
C ILE A 87 5.26 -1.87 -6.05
N LEU A 88 6.09 -1.11 -6.78
CA LEU A 88 5.95 -0.95 -8.22
C LEU A 88 6.15 -2.28 -8.96
N TYR A 89 7.15 -3.08 -8.58
CA TYR A 89 7.37 -4.40 -9.17
C TYR A 89 6.20 -5.35 -8.89
N TYR A 90 5.68 -5.34 -7.67
CA TYR A 90 4.48 -6.11 -7.34
C TYR A 90 3.29 -5.71 -8.23
N GLN A 91 3.05 -4.41 -8.39
CA GLN A 91 1.98 -3.89 -9.24
C GLN A 91 2.18 -4.17 -10.73
N ALA A 92 3.41 -4.12 -11.22
CA ALA A 92 3.71 -4.31 -12.64
C ALA A 92 3.72 -5.78 -13.06
N TYR A 93 4.22 -6.69 -12.21
CA TYR A 93 4.43 -8.09 -12.60
C TYR A 93 3.47 -9.07 -11.95
N VAL A 94 3.14 -8.87 -10.67
CA VAL A 94 2.37 -9.85 -9.91
C VAL A 94 0.88 -9.62 -10.05
N VAL A 95 0.43 -8.37 -10.01
CA VAL A 95 -0.99 -8.01 -10.13
C VAL A 95 -1.59 -8.43 -11.48
N PRO A 96 -1.03 -8.06 -12.65
CA PRO A 96 -1.64 -8.42 -13.93
C PRO A 96 -1.71 -9.92 -14.14
N PHE A 97 -0.68 -10.64 -13.68
CA PHE A 97 -0.69 -12.09 -13.72
C PHE A 97 -1.79 -12.67 -12.82
N ARG A 98 -1.94 -12.18 -11.58
CA ARG A 98 -3.00 -12.66 -10.66
C ARG A 98 -4.41 -12.34 -11.15
N ASP A 99 -4.61 -11.19 -11.79
CA ASP A 99 -5.89 -10.82 -12.37
C ASP A 99 -6.23 -11.65 -13.63
N SER A 100 -5.22 -12.26 -14.25
CA SER A 100 -5.37 -13.17 -15.41
C SER A 100 -5.56 -14.65 -15.07
N LEU A 101 -5.38 -15.03 -13.80
CA LEU A 101 -5.57 -16.41 -13.30
C LEU A 101 -7.05 -16.75 -13.13
#